data_AF-A0A7R9ZB52-F1
#
_entry.id   AF-A0A7R9ZB52-F1
#
_cell.length_a   1.000
_cell.length_b   1.000
_cell.length_c   1.000
_cell.angle_alpha   90.00
_cell.angle_beta   90.00
_cell.angle_gamma   90.00
#
_symmetry.space_group_name_H-M   'P 1'
#
loop_
_entity.id
_entity.type
_entity.pdbx_description
1 polymer ?
#
loop_
_entity_poly.entity_id
_entity_poly.type
_entity_poly.pdbx_seq_one_letter_code
_entity_poly.pdbx_strand_id
1 'polypeptide(L)'
;FIAASGIYDLESQYENEKRIGVSQISPLCAANGFSPENLRRNSPSSLVASSPLGLPPVLLLHGGADDITLPKNSEDFYQQLLQSSQPSMGRLGIQQGRKERNIKLEVIEGIEHQEIVLDTCLGGKTQSTIMNWLKSTVRV
;
A
#
# COMPACT_ATOMS: atom_id res chain seq x y z
N PHE A 1 3.50 -0.75 -10.11
CA PHE A 1 3.88 -1.29 -8.79
C PHE A 1 2.67 -2.02 -8.23
N ILE A 2 2.86 -3.20 -7.66
CA ILE A 2 1.78 -3.98 -7.03
C ILE A 2 2.24 -4.23 -5.58
N ALA A 3 1.43 -3.79 -4.61
CA ALA A 3 1.63 -4.12 -3.21
C ALA A 3 0.47 -5.00 -2.76
N ALA A 4 0.81 -6.16 -2.19
CA ALA A 4 -0.14 -7.15 -1.73
C ALA A 4 0.00 -7.27 -0.21
N SER A 5 -1.09 -7.02 0.52
CA SER A 5 -1.17 -7.28 1.96
C SER A 5 -0.05 -6.63 2.79
N GLY A 6 0.39 -5.44 2.38
CA GLY A 6 1.48 -4.72 3.03
C GLY A 6 1.06 -3.96 4.29
N ILE A 7 2.05 -3.67 5.13
CA ILE A 7 1.95 -2.71 6.23
C ILE A 7 2.58 -1.40 5.77
N TYR A 8 1.79 -0.33 5.70
CA TYR A 8 2.21 0.95 5.11
C TYR A 8 2.50 2.04 6.15
N ASP A 9 2.00 1.86 7.38
CA ASP A 9 2.34 2.66 8.56
C ASP A 9 2.93 1.74 9.63
N LEU A 10 4.26 1.79 9.76
CA LEU A 10 5.03 0.94 10.64
C LEU A 10 4.93 1.41 12.10
N GLU A 11 4.69 2.70 12.34
CA GLU A 11 4.54 3.25 13.69
C GLU A 11 3.22 2.77 14.31
N SER A 12 2.13 2.86 13.54
CA SER A 12 0.83 2.32 13.99
C SER A 12 0.86 0.81 14.21
N GLN A 13 1.53 0.05 13.33
CA GLN A 13 1.71 -1.38 13.52
C GLN A 13 2.52 -1.68 14.78
N TYR A 14 3.59 -0.93 15.03
CA TYR A 14 4.41 -1.11 16.22
C TYR A 14 3.63 -0.89 17.52
N GLU A 15 2.82 0.16 17.60
CA GLU A 15 2.00 0.41 18.78
C GLU A 15 0.94 -0.69 18.97
N ASN A 16 0.41 -1.26 17.88
CA ASN A 16 -0.46 -2.43 17.96
C ASN A 16 0.29 -3.66 18.51
N GLU A 17 1.48 -3.96 18.00
CA GLU A 17 2.33 -5.07 18.46
C GLU A 17 2.76 -4.91 19.92
N LYS A 18 2.99 -3.67 20.36
CA LYS A 18 3.29 -3.35 21.75
C LYS A 18 2.09 -3.60 22.65
N ARG A 19 0.88 -3.19 22.22
CA ARG A 19 -0.37 -3.41 22.96
C ARG A 19 -0.67 -4.90 23.16
N ILE A 20 -0.38 -5.75 22.18
CA ILE A 20 -0.57 -7.20 22.28
C ILE A 20 0.65 -7.95 22.86
N GLY A 21 1.70 -7.23 23.25
CA GLY A 21 2.86 -7.80 23.95
C GLY A 21 3.91 -8.49 23.07
N VAL A 22 3.86 -8.33 21.74
CA VAL A 22 4.79 -9.01 20.80
C VAL A 22 5.91 -8.10 20.26
N SER A 23 5.90 -6.81 20.60
CA SER A 23 6.88 -5.83 20.10
C SER A 23 8.37 -6.21 20.30
N GLN A 24 8.72 -6.96 21.36
CA GLN A 24 10.11 -7.35 21.62
C GLN A 24 10.63 -8.48 20.72
N ILE A 25 9.72 -9.29 20.16
CA ILE A 25 10.06 -10.39 19.24
C ILE A 25 9.75 -10.04 17.78
N SER A 26 9.24 -8.83 17.54
CA SER A 26 8.82 -8.37 16.22
C SER A 26 10.03 -8.14 15.31
N PRO A 27 10.10 -8.85 14.17
CA PRO A 27 11.13 -8.59 13.16
C PRO A 27 11.07 -7.17 12.60
N LEU A 28 9.87 -6.58 12.53
CA LEU A 28 9.66 -5.20 12.10
C LEU A 28 10.40 -4.22 13.02
N CYS A 29 10.31 -4.42 14.33
CA CYS A 29 10.98 -3.57 15.31
C CYS A 29 12.49 -3.69 15.23
N ALA A 30 13.00 -4.92 15.15
CA ALA A 30 14.42 -5.19 15.04
C ALA A 30 15.02 -4.57 13.78
N ALA A 31 14.34 -4.68 12.63
CA ALA A 31 14.77 -4.07 11.36
C ALA A 31 14.82 -2.53 11.41
N ASN A 32 14.05 -1.91 12.31
CA ASN A 32 14.01 -0.46 12.50
C ASN A 32 14.81 0.01 13.73
N GLY A 33 15.61 -0.88 14.34
CA GLY A 33 16.44 -0.56 15.50
C GLY A 33 15.63 -0.16 16.74
N PHE A 34 14.40 -0.66 16.87
CA PHE A 34 13.47 -0.36 17.97
C PHE A 34 13.22 1.15 18.18
N SER A 35 13.39 1.97 17.14
CA SER A 35 13.20 3.42 17.21
C SER A 35 11.89 3.85 16.54
N PRO A 36 10.97 4.51 17.27
CA PRO A 36 9.77 5.12 16.69
C PRO A 36 10.07 6.09 15.55
N GLU A 37 11.18 6.84 15.64
CA GLU A 37 11.60 7.75 14.58
C GLU A 37 11.95 7.00 13.29
N ASN A 38 12.68 5.88 13.41
CA ASN A 38 13.02 5.05 12.25
C ASN A 38 11.76 4.42 11.64
N LEU A 39 10.84 3.91 12.48
CA LEU A 39 9.55 3.36 12.02
C LEU A 39 8.77 4.40 11.21
N ARG A 40 8.64 5.63 11.73
CA ARG A 40 7.96 6.72 11.01
C ARG A 40 8.68 7.08 9.71
N ARG A 41 10.00 7.25 9.73
CA ARG A 41 10.79 7.62 8.54
C ARG A 41 10.73 6.57 7.44
N ASN A 42 10.73 5.30 7.82
CA ASN A 42 10.75 4.17 6.89
C ASN A 42 9.34 3.72 6.47
N SER A 43 8.28 4.29 7.03
CA SER A 43 6.91 3.97 6.67
C SER A 43 6.61 4.38 5.22
N PRO A 44 6.07 3.48 4.37
CA PRO A 44 5.64 3.84 3.02
C PRO A 44 4.73 5.08 2.97
N SER A 45 3.84 5.25 3.95
CA SER A 45 2.99 6.44 4.12
C SER A 45 3.79 7.75 4.14
N SER A 46 4.84 7.82 4.96
CA SER A 46 5.74 8.98 5.06
C SER A 46 6.54 9.24 3.77
N LEU A 47 6.96 8.18 3.09
CA LEU A 47 7.76 8.28 1.86
C LEU A 47 6.94 8.76 0.66
N VAL A 48 5.67 8.33 0.59
CA VAL A 48 4.74 8.78 -0.45
C VAL A 48 4.47 10.28 -0.35
N ALA A 49 4.28 10.80 0.86
CA ALA A 49 4.05 12.23 1.09
C ALA A 49 5.24 13.12 0.65
N SER A 50 6.45 12.57 0.61
CA SER A 50 7.68 13.30 0.29
C SER A 50 8.19 13.09 -1.14
N SER A 51 7.52 12.27 -1.96
CA SER A 51 8.01 11.91 -3.31
C SER A 51 7.82 13.04 -4.34
N PRO A 52 8.91 13.63 -4.88
CA PRO A 52 8.82 14.78 -5.79
C PRO A 52 8.58 14.38 -7.26
N LEU A 53 8.77 13.10 -7.61
CA LEU A 53 8.78 12.63 -9.01
C LEU A 53 7.42 12.08 -9.49
N GLY A 54 6.39 12.16 -8.65
CA GLY A 54 5.13 11.50 -8.90
C GLY A 54 5.25 9.98 -8.78
N LEU A 55 4.13 9.34 -8.47
CA LEU A 55 4.08 7.90 -8.25
C LEU A 55 3.82 7.17 -9.57
N PRO A 56 4.43 5.97 -9.77
CA PRO A 56 4.04 5.08 -10.87
C PRO A 56 2.58 4.60 -10.66
N PRO A 57 1.96 3.93 -11.65
CA PRO A 57 0.74 3.19 -11.41
C PRO A 57 0.90 2.22 -10.23
N VAL A 58 -0.07 2.21 -9.31
CA VAL A 58 -0.06 1.40 -8.09
C VAL A 58 -1.33 0.56 -8.02
N LEU A 59 -1.18 -0.74 -7.81
CA LEU A 59 -2.26 -1.62 -7.39
C LEU A 59 -1.99 -2.06 -5.95
N LEU A 60 -2.91 -1.75 -5.04
CA LEU A 60 -2.95 -2.29 -3.68
C LEU A 60 -3.93 -3.46 -3.66
N LEU A 61 -3.51 -4.60 -3.15
CA LEU A 61 -4.31 -5.83 -3.02
C LEU A 61 -4.43 -6.21 -1.56
N HIS A 62 -5.62 -6.66 -1.16
CA HIS A 62 -5.88 -7.15 0.18
C HIS A 62 -6.89 -8.30 0.18
N GLY A 63 -6.80 -9.20 1.18
CA GLY A 63 -7.69 -10.35 1.34
C GLY A 63 -8.87 -9.94 2.22
N GLY A 64 -10.10 -10.25 1.80
CA GLY A 64 -11.30 -9.81 2.49
C GLY A 64 -11.83 -10.76 3.58
N ALA A 65 -11.25 -11.97 3.74
CA ALA A 65 -11.83 -13.01 4.58
C ALA A 65 -11.53 -12.85 6.09
N ASP A 66 -10.31 -12.44 6.46
CA ASP A 66 -9.80 -12.60 7.84
C ASP A 66 -9.31 -11.32 8.49
N ASP A 67 -9.24 -10.24 7.73
CA ASP A 67 -8.44 -9.09 8.13
C ASP A 67 -9.32 -7.93 8.58
N ILE A 68 -9.29 -7.64 9.87
CA ILE A 68 -10.05 -6.51 10.48
C ILE A 68 -9.18 -5.29 10.75
N THR A 69 -7.84 -5.43 10.71
CA THR A 69 -6.90 -4.35 11.08
C THR A 69 -6.07 -3.83 9.91
N LEU A 70 -5.72 -4.68 8.94
CA LEU A 70 -4.94 -4.26 7.78
C LEU A 70 -5.76 -3.65 6.62
N PRO A 71 -7.10 -3.86 6.47
CA PRO A 71 -7.86 -3.11 5.48
C PRO A 71 -7.81 -1.62 5.74
N LYS A 72 -7.93 -1.20 7.01
CA LYS A 72 -7.85 0.21 7.38
C LYS A 72 -6.48 0.82 7.07
N ASN A 73 -5.40 0.09 7.33
CA ASN A 73 -4.04 0.54 6.99
C ASN A 73 -3.87 0.73 5.47
N SER A 74 -4.41 -0.19 4.68
CA SER A 74 -4.39 -0.16 3.22
C SER A 74 -5.26 0.98 2.65
N GLU A 75 -6.45 1.21 3.22
CA GLU A 75 -7.34 2.30 2.87
C GLU A 75 -6.73 3.67 3.20
N ASP A 76 -6.17 3.84 4.40
CA ASP A 76 -5.52 5.09 4.82
C ASP A 76 -4.33 5.39 3.90
N PHE A 77 -3.52 4.38 3.56
CA PHE A 77 -2.43 4.54 2.61
C PHE A 77 -2.93 4.84 1.19
N TYR A 78 -4.01 4.20 0.75
CA TYR A 78 -4.65 4.49 -0.53
C TYR A 78 -5.09 5.96 -0.62
N GLN A 79 -5.70 6.50 0.44
CA GLN A 79 -6.07 7.92 0.49
C GLN A 79 -4.86 8.84 0.39
N GLN A 80 -3.74 8.49 1.04
CA GLN A 80 -2.49 9.26 0.93
C GLN A 80 -1.87 9.19 -0.48
N LEU A 81 -1.92 8.02 -1.14
CA LEU A 81 -1.51 7.88 -2.53
C LEU A 81 -2.38 8.77 -3.44
N LEU A 82 -3.69 8.81 -3.22
CA LEU A 82 -4.59 9.69 -3.95
C LEU A 82 -4.25 11.17 -3.71
N GLN A 83 -4.05 11.59 -2.45
CA GLN A 83 -3.72 12.98 -2.12
C GLN A 83 -2.37 13.44 -2.69
N SER A 84 -1.32 12.61 -2.56
CA SER A 84 0.01 12.88 -3.15
C SER A 84 -0.01 12.84 -4.69
N SER A 85 -1.04 12.22 -5.26
CA SER A 85 -1.28 12.25 -6.71
C SER A 85 -2.06 13.46 -7.20
N GLN A 86 -2.68 14.23 -6.30
CA GLN A 86 -3.38 15.45 -6.69
C GLN A 86 -2.37 16.52 -7.12
N PRO A 87 -2.62 17.22 -8.23
CA PRO A 87 -1.77 18.34 -8.61
C PRO A 87 -1.86 19.41 -7.52
N SER A 88 -0.71 19.75 -6.92
CA SER A 88 -0.61 21.03 -6.24
C SER A 88 -0.97 22.10 -7.26
N MET A 89 -1.95 22.96 -6.95
CA MET A 89 -2.21 24.17 -7.73
C MET A 89 -0.99 25.08 -7.58
N GLY A 90 0.07 24.78 -8.31
CA GLY A 90 1.22 25.64 -8.47
C GLY A 90 0.80 26.91 -9.20
N ARG A 91 1.21 28.05 -8.66
CA ARG A 91 0.92 29.45 -9.05
C ARG A 91 1.11 29.84 -10.54
N LEU A 92 1.45 28.93 -11.44
CA LEU A 92 1.66 29.20 -12.85
C LEU A 92 0.88 28.17 -13.66
N GLY A 93 -0.19 28.63 -14.33
CA GLY A 93 -1.19 27.84 -15.05
C GLY A 93 -0.70 27.08 -16.27
N ILE A 94 0.34 26.27 -16.12
CA ILE A 94 0.79 25.30 -17.13
C ILE A 94 0.17 23.96 -16.76
N GLN A 95 -0.96 23.65 -17.40
CA GLN A 95 -1.55 22.31 -17.39
C GLN A 95 -0.63 21.39 -18.21
N GLN A 96 0.43 20.83 -17.59
CA GLN A 96 1.13 19.70 -18.18
C GLN A 96 0.15 18.52 -18.30
N GLY A 97 0.06 17.95 -19.50
CA GLY A 97 -0.88 16.90 -19.87
C GLY A 97 -0.95 15.79 -18.82
N ARG A 98 -2.13 15.64 -18.22
CA ARG A 98 -2.42 14.62 -17.20
C ARG A 98 -2.34 13.23 -17.84
N LYS A 99 -1.36 12.41 -17.44
CA LYS A 99 -1.62 10.97 -17.37
C LYS A 99 -2.38 10.74 -16.06
N GLU A 100 -3.65 10.35 -16.16
CA GLU A 100 -4.40 9.82 -15.02
C GLU A 100 -3.53 8.77 -14.34
N ARG A 101 -3.16 9.00 -13.08
CA ARG A 101 -2.33 8.05 -12.33
C ARG A 101 -3.24 6.89 -11.96
N ASN A 102 -2.94 5.71 -12.51
CA ASN A 102 -3.73 4.51 -12.28
C ASN A 102 -3.34 3.92 -10.91
N ILE A 103 -3.96 4.45 -9.86
CA ILE A 103 -3.85 3.97 -8.47
C ILE A 103 -5.17 3.28 -8.13
N LYS A 104 -5.10 2.02 -7.70
CA LYS A 104 -6.28 1.20 -7.40
C LYS A 104 -6.08 0.42 -6.11
N LEU A 105 -7.14 0.29 -5.31
CA LEU A 105 -7.22 -0.61 -4.17
C LEU A 105 -8.27 -1.69 -4.49
N GLU A 106 -7.91 -2.96 -4.29
CA GLU A 106 -8.78 -4.11 -4.49
C GLU A 106 -8.78 -5.00 -3.26
N VAL A 107 -9.98 -5.29 -2.75
CA VAL A 107 -10.19 -6.26 -1.67
C VAL A 107 -10.78 -7.51 -2.30
N ILE A 108 -10.07 -8.62 -2.20
CA ILE A 108 -10.43 -9.89 -2.82
C ILE A 108 -11.27 -10.71 -1.83
N GLU A 109 -12.57 -10.80 -2.09
CA GLU A 109 -13.48 -11.53 -1.21
C GLU A 109 -13.24 -13.05 -1.22
N GLY A 110 -13.28 -13.62 -0.02
CA GLY A 110 -13.07 -15.06 0.23
C GLY A 110 -11.62 -15.50 0.11
N ILE A 111 -10.67 -14.56 0.17
CA ILE A 111 -9.22 -14.83 0.21
C ILE A 111 -8.68 -14.27 1.52
N GLU A 112 -7.95 -15.11 2.26
CA GLU A 112 -7.24 -14.75 3.48
C GLU A 112 -5.96 -13.94 3.18
N HIS A 113 -5.40 -13.27 4.18
CA HIS A 113 -4.18 -12.47 4.02
C HIS A 113 -3.01 -13.28 3.41
N GLN A 114 -2.72 -14.46 3.99
CA GLN A 114 -1.67 -15.37 3.52
C GLN A 114 -1.95 -15.96 2.14
N GLU A 115 -3.22 -16.07 1.75
CA GLU A 115 -3.63 -16.75 0.53
C GLU A 115 -3.39 -15.91 -0.71
N ILE A 116 -3.29 -14.57 -0.61
CA ILE A 116 -2.99 -13.69 -1.76
C ILE A 116 -1.77 -14.19 -2.55
N VAL A 117 -0.70 -14.61 -1.87
CA VAL A 117 0.52 -15.06 -2.52
C VAL A 117 0.27 -16.37 -3.28
N LEU A 118 -0.39 -17.34 -2.64
CA LEU A 118 -0.70 -18.63 -3.24
C LEU A 118 -1.67 -18.47 -4.42
N ASP A 119 -2.72 -17.68 -4.24
CA ASP A 119 -3.75 -17.40 -5.22
C ASP A 119 -3.19 -16.64 -6.44
N THR A 120 -2.14 -15.82 -6.24
CA THR A 120 -1.36 -15.21 -7.33
C THR A 120 -0.58 -16.25 -8.15
N CYS A 121 0.03 -17.23 -7.49
CA CYS A 121 0.86 -18.25 -8.14
C CYS A 121 0.05 -19.37 -8.82
N LEU A 122 -1.11 -19.74 -8.26
CA LEU A 122 -1.86 -20.93 -8.63
C LEU A 122 -3.01 -20.67 -9.62
N GLY A 123 -3.22 -19.43 -10.05
CA GLY A 123 -4.25 -19.12 -11.05
C GLY A 123 -5.60 -18.66 -10.49
N GLY A 124 -5.60 -17.97 -9.36
CA GLY A 124 -6.81 -17.60 -8.64
C GLY A 124 -7.38 -16.21 -8.94
N LYS A 125 -8.25 -15.73 -8.05
CA LYS A 125 -8.94 -14.42 -8.18
C LYS A 125 -7.95 -13.26 -8.16
N THR A 126 -6.98 -13.30 -7.25
CA THR A 126 -5.88 -12.35 -7.09
C THR A 126 -5.05 -12.26 -8.37
N GLN A 127 -4.66 -13.41 -8.94
CA GLN A 127 -3.94 -13.42 -10.22
C GLN A 127 -4.77 -12.76 -11.32
N SER A 128 -6.06 -13.13 -11.42
CA SER A 128 -6.98 -12.57 -12.41
C SER A 128 -7.10 -11.05 -12.27
N THR A 129 -7.24 -10.54 -11.05
CA THR A 129 -7.28 -9.10 -10.75
C THR A 129 -5.99 -8.39 -11.18
N ILE A 130 -4.82 -8.95 -10.84
CA ILE A 130 -3.52 -8.42 -11.26
C ILE A 130 -3.42 -8.34 -12.78
N MET A 131 -3.75 -9.43 -13.47
CA MET A 131 -3.63 -9.50 -14.93
C MET A 131 -4.60 -8.53 -15.63
N ASN A 132 -5.82 -8.38 -15.11
CA ASN A 132 -6.79 -7.43 -15.64
C ASN A 132 -6.33 -5.98 -15.43
N TRP A 133 -5.75 -5.67 -14.27
CA TRP A 133 -5.18 -4.35 -14.01
C TRP A 133 -3.96 -4.06 -14.89
N LEU A 134 -3.07 -5.04 -15.10
CA LEU A 134 -1.93 -4.87 -15.99
C LEU A 134 -2.37 -4.58 -17.42
N LYS A 135 -3.38 -5.30 -17.93
CA LYS A 135 -3.95 -5.06 -19.27
C LYS A 135 -4.56 -3.67 -19.42
N SER A 136 -5.19 -3.13 -18.37
CA SER A 136 -5.78 -1.78 -18.42
C SER A 136 -4.76 -0.66 -18.24
N THR A 137 -3.63 -0.96 -17.59
CA THR A 137 -2.59 0.02 -17.23
C THR A 137 -1.48 0.10 -18.26
N VAL A 138 -1.04 -1.05 -18.77
CA VAL A 138 0.02 -1.18 -19.77
C VAL A 138 -0.67 -1.28 -21.13
N ARG A 139 -0.92 -0.13 -21.77
CA ARG A 139 -1.24 -0.11 -23.21
C ARG A 139 0.01 -0.59 -23.95
N VAL A 140 0.00 -1.84 -24.40
CA VAL A 140 0.91 -2.33 -25.45
C VAL A 140 0.36 -1.88 -26.79
#